data_AF-A0A3D1HT38-F1
#
_entry.id   AF-A0A3D1HT38-F1
#
_cell.length_a   1.000
_cell.length_b   1.000
_cell.length_c   1.000
_cell.angle_alpha   90.00
_cell.angle_beta   90.00
_cell.angle_gamma   90.00
#
_symmetry.space_group_name_H-M   'P 1'
#
loop_
_entity.id
_entity.type
_entity.pdbx_description
1 polymer ?
#
loop_
_entity_poly.entity_id
_entity_poly.type
_entity_poly.pdbx_seq_one_letter_code
_entity_poly.pdbx_strand_id
1 'polypeptide(L)'
;VHIAEGADILAQHTDSPAMLQTAEKAGVYGFGQSSDMKAFAPKAQLFSSVNNWSPYYIAQIEAMLDGSWTTGEGPDHWPGNTWLGLSDDYLVLTPFENMPANVAAAAKAAADKVSGGYNIFSGPFKDNAGNVILSDGESYHDGNLWNDMNYYVEGVIGKIPG
;
A
#
# COMPACT_ATOMS: atom_id res chain seq x y z
N VAL A 1 4.96 -6.71 -20.52
CA VAL A 1 3.86 -7.66 -20.82
C VAL A 1 2.53 -6.95 -20.67
N HIS A 2 2.15 -6.49 -19.47
CA HIS A 2 0.85 -5.84 -19.22
C HIS A 2 0.51 -4.63 -20.11
N ILE A 3 1.46 -3.76 -20.42
CA ILE A 3 1.21 -2.64 -21.36
C ILE A 3 0.82 -3.17 -22.75
N ALA A 4 1.48 -4.23 -23.23
CA ALA A 4 1.15 -4.85 -24.50
C ALA A 4 -0.20 -5.58 -24.47
N GLU A 5 -0.68 -5.93 -23.28
CA GLU A 5 -2.02 -6.51 -23.03
C GLU A 5 -3.09 -5.43 -22.81
N GLY A 6 -2.73 -4.14 -22.88
CA GLY A 6 -3.66 -3.01 -22.82
C GLY A 6 -3.70 -2.24 -21.50
N ALA A 7 -2.85 -2.57 -20.52
CA ALA A 7 -2.77 -1.79 -19.28
C ALA A 7 -2.14 -0.40 -19.53
N ASP A 8 -2.80 0.65 -19.05
CA ASP A 8 -2.40 2.06 -19.18
C ASP A 8 -2.08 2.73 -17.83
N ILE A 9 -2.35 2.05 -16.72
CA ILE A 9 -1.94 2.43 -15.36
C ILE A 9 -1.26 1.23 -14.71
N LEU A 10 -0.07 1.43 -14.17
CA LEU A 10 0.72 0.36 -13.56
C LEU A 10 1.00 0.61 -12.08
N ALA A 11 0.89 -0.45 -11.29
CA ALA A 11 1.35 -0.50 -9.91
C ALA A 11 2.36 -1.65 -9.77
N GLN A 12 3.24 -1.56 -8.78
CA GLN A 12 4.25 -2.58 -8.51
C GLN A 12 4.33 -2.88 -7.01
N HIS A 13 4.70 -4.12 -6.70
CA HIS A 13 5.17 -4.53 -5.37
C HIS A 13 6.59 -5.12 -5.48
N THR A 14 7.38 -4.58 -6.41
CA THR A 14 8.82 -4.83 -6.57
C THR A 14 9.58 -3.54 -6.21
N ASP A 15 10.91 -3.61 -6.12
CA ASP A 15 11.68 -2.59 -5.39
C ASP A 15 12.45 -1.58 -6.27
N SER A 16 12.30 -1.64 -7.60
CA SER A 16 13.07 -0.79 -8.52
C SER A 16 12.19 0.16 -9.32
N PRO A 17 12.71 1.30 -9.83
CA PRO A 17 11.93 2.20 -10.68
C PRO A 17 11.69 1.67 -12.11
N ALA A 18 12.12 0.44 -12.42
CA ALA A 18 12.12 -0.09 -13.77
C ALA A 18 10.72 -0.16 -14.41
N MET A 19 9.68 -0.45 -13.62
CA MET A 19 8.30 -0.44 -14.13
C MET A 19 7.89 0.98 -14.52
N LEU A 20 8.10 1.98 -13.65
CA LEU A 20 7.78 3.37 -13.94
C LEU A 20 8.57 3.95 -15.13
N GLN A 21 9.86 3.60 -15.25
CA GLN A 21 10.66 3.97 -16.42
C GLN A 21 10.10 3.35 -17.71
N THR A 22 9.58 2.13 -17.63
CA THR A 22 8.93 1.47 -18.76
C THR A 22 7.59 2.12 -19.08
N ALA A 23 6.81 2.50 -18.06
CA ALA A 23 5.56 3.23 -18.22
C ALA A 23 5.79 4.56 -18.97
N GLU A 24 6.78 5.34 -18.53
CA GLU A 24 7.11 6.62 -19.16
C GLU A 24 7.54 6.46 -20.63
N LYS A 25 8.38 5.45 -20.93
CA LYS A 25 8.77 5.14 -22.32
C LYS A 25 7.59 4.77 -23.21
N ALA A 26 6.57 4.14 -22.63
CA ALA A 26 5.35 3.75 -23.32
C ALA A 26 4.28 4.85 -23.34
N GLY A 27 4.51 5.98 -22.66
CA GLY A 27 3.54 7.07 -22.57
C GLY A 27 2.31 6.74 -21.70
N VAL A 28 2.47 5.81 -20.76
CA VAL A 28 1.44 5.40 -19.80
C VAL A 28 1.88 5.77 -18.38
N TYR A 29 0.99 5.66 -17.40
CA TYR A 29 1.23 6.15 -16.05
C TYR A 29 1.40 5.02 -15.04
N GLY A 30 1.85 5.37 -13.84
CA GLY A 30 1.89 4.43 -12.74
C GLY A 30 2.16 5.08 -11.39
N PHE A 31 2.36 4.24 -10.39
CA PHE A 31 2.64 4.65 -9.02
C PHE A 31 4.05 4.26 -8.61
N GLY A 32 4.73 5.14 -7.86
CA GLY A 32 5.96 4.79 -7.17
C GLY A 32 5.68 3.88 -5.98
N GLN A 33 6.71 3.15 -5.54
CA GLN A 33 6.64 2.20 -4.44
C GLN A 33 7.81 2.44 -3.48
N SER A 34 7.51 2.48 -2.18
CA SER A 34 8.46 2.64 -1.07
C SER A 34 9.24 3.97 -1.00
N SER A 35 9.42 4.69 -2.10
CA SER A 35 10.20 5.94 -2.19
C SER A 35 9.69 6.83 -3.32
N ASP A 36 9.93 8.14 -3.26
CA ASP A 36 9.59 9.02 -4.38
C ASP A 36 10.46 8.70 -5.61
N MET A 37 9.84 8.08 -6.62
CA MET A 37 10.50 7.65 -7.85
C MET A 37 10.42 8.69 -8.97
N LYS A 38 9.93 9.91 -8.68
CA LYS A 38 9.69 10.94 -9.69
C LYS A 38 10.93 11.30 -10.52
N ALA A 39 12.12 11.26 -9.93
CA ALA A 39 13.37 11.53 -10.63
C ALA A 39 13.64 10.55 -11.79
N PHE A 40 13.09 9.33 -11.73
CA PHE A 40 13.27 8.30 -12.75
C PHE A 40 12.20 8.31 -13.84
N ALA A 41 11.01 8.84 -13.54
CA ALA A 41 9.85 8.85 -14.44
C ALA A 41 8.92 10.05 -14.18
N PRO A 42 9.38 11.29 -14.40
CA PRO A 42 8.70 12.51 -13.97
C PRO A 42 7.34 12.76 -14.62
N LYS A 43 7.07 12.15 -15.79
CA LYS A 43 5.82 12.28 -16.54
C LYS A 43 4.87 11.11 -16.31
N ALA A 44 5.37 9.96 -15.88
CA ALA A 44 4.54 8.78 -15.66
C ALA A 44 4.08 8.63 -14.20
N GLN A 45 4.87 9.08 -13.22
CA GLN A 45 4.49 8.92 -11.82
C GLN A 45 3.28 9.80 -11.48
N LEU A 46 2.19 9.17 -11.03
CA LEU A 46 0.99 9.85 -10.53
C LEU A 46 1.18 10.31 -9.08
N PHE A 47 1.68 9.42 -8.24
CA PHE A 47 2.21 9.64 -6.90
C PHE A 47 3.00 8.38 -6.49
N SER A 48 3.63 8.41 -5.32
CA SER A 48 4.25 7.24 -4.70
C SER A 48 3.73 7.03 -3.30
N SER A 49 3.55 5.78 -2.91
CA SER A 49 3.59 5.38 -1.50
C SER A 49 5.05 5.39 -1.03
N VAL A 50 5.35 6.13 0.01
CA VAL A 50 6.69 6.26 0.60
C VAL A 50 6.65 5.67 2.00
N ASN A 51 7.56 4.74 2.27
CA ASN A 51 7.68 4.15 3.60
C ASN A 51 8.59 5.05 4.44
N ASN A 52 8.02 5.69 5.45
CA ASN A 52 8.76 6.52 6.39
C ASN A 52 9.16 5.69 7.61
N TRP A 53 10.32 5.04 7.51
CA TRP A 53 10.85 4.21 8.61
C TRP A 53 11.60 5.01 9.68
N SER A 54 11.79 6.31 9.48
CA SER A 54 12.58 7.13 10.40
C SER A 54 12.03 7.14 11.83
N PRO A 55 10.71 7.36 12.07
CA PRO A 55 10.16 7.33 13.43
C PRO A 55 10.40 5.98 14.12
N TYR A 56 10.23 4.88 13.39
CA TYR A 56 10.48 3.54 13.90
C TYR A 56 11.93 3.35 14.34
N TYR A 57 12.88 3.62 13.44
CA TYR A 57 14.30 3.39 13.72
C TYR A 57 14.80 4.30 14.85
N ILE A 58 14.34 5.55 14.91
CA ILE A 58 14.68 6.45 16.02
C ILE A 58 14.20 5.83 17.35
N ALA A 59 12.92 5.44 17.43
CA ALA A 59 12.36 4.86 18.66
C ALA A 59 13.09 3.57 19.09
N GLN A 60 13.42 2.69 18.15
CA GLN A 60 14.14 1.45 18.45
C GLN A 60 15.59 1.70 18.91
N ILE A 61 16.27 2.68 18.31
CA ILE A 61 17.63 3.06 18.71
C ILE A 61 17.61 3.70 20.11
N GLU A 62 16.63 4.57 20.39
CA GLU A 62 16.46 5.18 21.72
C GLU A 62 16.21 4.12 22.80
N ALA A 63 15.31 3.16 22.54
CA ALA A 63 15.05 2.03 23.44
C ALA A 63 16.30 1.15 23.66
N MET A 64 17.17 1.03 22.66
CA MET A 64 18.43 0.31 22.84
C MET A 64 19.38 1.07 23.76
N LEU A 65 19.49 2.40 23.56
CA LEU A 65 20.38 3.26 24.33
C LEU A 65 19.97 3.40 25.81
N ASP A 66 18.67 3.36 26.10
CA ASP A 66 18.15 3.43 27.47
C ASP A 66 18.05 2.05 28.16
N GLY A 67 18.32 0.96 27.43
CA GLY A 67 18.26 -0.42 27.91
C GLY A 67 16.86 -1.00 28.05
N SER A 68 15.83 -0.35 27.50
CA SER A 68 14.44 -0.82 27.50
C SER A 68 14.06 -1.65 26.27
N TRP A 69 14.95 -1.77 25.28
CA TRP A 69 14.69 -2.52 24.06
C TRP A 69 14.31 -3.97 24.36
N THR A 70 13.26 -4.43 23.67
CA THR A 70 12.72 -5.78 23.76
C THR A 70 12.34 -6.27 22.38
N THR A 71 12.45 -7.58 22.16
CA THR A 71 11.94 -8.25 20.95
C THR A 71 10.42 -8.36 20.92
N GLY A 72 9.70 -7.83 21.93
CA GLY A 72 8.28 -8.06 22.14
C GLY A 72 8.02 -9.06 23.28
N GLU A 73 6.82 -9.02 23.86
CA GLU A 73 6.42 -9.98 24.90
C GLU A 73 5.95 -11.31 24.29
N GLY A 74 5.93 -12.40 25.06
CA GLY A 74 5.40 -13.69 24.61
C GLY A 74 6.39 -14.59 23.84
N PRO A 75 6.00 -15.85 23.58
CA PRO A 75 6.87 -16.87 22.98
C PRO A 75 7.10 -16.70 21.46
N ASP A 76 6.25 -15.90 20.80
CA ASP A 76 6.26 -15.66 19.36
C ASP A 76 6.72 -14.23 18.99
N HIS A 77 7.08 -13.41 19.98
CA HIS A 77 7.50 -12.01 19.81
C HIS A 77 6.44 -11.14 19.12
N TRP A 78 5.17 -11.56 19.16
CA TRP A 78 4.09 -10.82 18.51
C TRP A 78 3.57 -9.63 19.33
N PRO A 79 3.31 -9.78 20.64
CA PRO A 79 3.03 -8.65 21.52
C PRO A 79 4.09 -7.53 21.42
N GLY A 80 3.68 -6.35 20.95
CA GLY A 80 4.57 -5.21 20.72
C GLY A 80 4.92 -4.97 19.23
N ASN A 81 4.52 -5.85 18.32
CA ASN A 81 4.61 -5.58 16.89
C ASN A 81 3.70 -4.43 16.48
N THR A 82 4.18 -3.66 15.50
CA THR A 82 3.63 -2.39 15.11
C THR A 82 3.18 -2.47 13.66
N TRP A 83 1.88 -2.34 13.41
CA TRP A 83 1.31 -2.18 12.07
C TRP A 83 0.71 -0.79 11.99
N LEU A 84 1.34 0.08 11.19
CA LEU A 84 0.99 1.49 11.10
C LEU A 84 0.85 1.90 9.64
N GLY A 85 0.20 3.05 9.42
CA GLY A 85 -0.13 3.49 8.07
C GLY A 85 -0.08 5.01 7.91
N LEU A 86 -1.03 5.52 7.12
CA LEU A 86 -1.16 6.95 6.81
C LEU A 86 -1.42 7.80 8.07
N SER A 87 -2.19 7.28 9.03
CA SER A 87 -2.53 7.96 10.29
C SER A 87 -1.33 8.25 11.18
N ASP A 88 -0.27 7.46 11.04
CA ASP A 88 0.87 7.43 11.96
C ASP A 88 2.13 8.05 11.35
N ASP A 89 2.03 8.54 10.10
CA ASP A 89 3.16 9.06 9.31
C ASP A 89 4.20 7.99 8.92
N TYR A 90 3.84 6.70 8.95
CA TYR A 90 4.71 5.58 8.52
C TYR A 90 4.57 5.29 7.03
N LEU A 91 3.42 5.65 6.46
CA LEU A 91 3.19 5.65 5.02
C LEU A 91 2.85 7.08 4.61
N VAL A 92 3.58 7.62 3.63
CA VAL A 92 3.41 8.99 3.15
C VAL A 92 3.15 8.96 1.65
N LEU A 93 2.21 9.77 1.18
CA LEU A 93 1.95 9.91 -0.25
C LEU A 93 2.66 11.15 -0.80
N THR A 94 3.37 10.99 -1.91
CA THR A 94 3.93 12.15 -2.64
C THR A 94 2.81 12.97 -3.32
N PRO A 95 3.09 14.19 -3.81
CA PRO A 95 2.08 15.01 -4.49
C PRO A 95 1.41 14.28 -5.65
N PHE A 96 0.10 14.47 -5.78
CA PHE A 96 -0.69 13.94 -6.90
C PHE A 96 -0.46 14.77 -8.15
N GLU A 97 0.15 14.16 -9.16
CA GLU A 97 0.58 14.81 -10.40
C GLU A 97 0.21 14.00 -11.64
N ASN A 98 0.48 14.55 -12.83
CA ASN A 98 0.25 13.88 -14.12
C ASN A 98 -1.21 13.41 -14.33
N MET A 99 -2.16 14.08 -13.69
CA MET A 99 -3.59 13.78 -13.75
C MET A 99 -4.44 15.07 -13.74
N PRO A 100 -5.69 15.02 -14.21
CA PRO A 100 -6.60 16.15 -14.12
C PRO A 100 -6.86 16.60 -12.67
N ALA A 101 -7.12 17.89 -12.47
CA ALA A 101 -7.28 18.47 -11.14
C ALA A 101 -8.41 17.82 -10.30
N ASN A 102 -9.51 17.41 -10.94
CA ASN A 102 -10.60 16.71 -10.25
C ASN A 102 -10.18 15.32 -9.76
N VAL A 103 -9.27 14.64 -10.49
CA VAL A 103 -8.74 13.34 -10.11
C VAL A 103 -7.77 13.49 -8.93
N ALA A 104 -6.88 14.49 -8.98
CA ALA A 104 -5.98 14.80 -7.87
C ALA A 104 -6.75 15.14 -6.58
N ALA A 105 -7.84 15.90 -6.69
CA ALA A 105 -8.72 16.21 -5.56
C ALA A 105 -9.41 14.96 -5.00
N ALA A 106 -9.89 14.07 -5.87
CA ALA A 106 -10.50 12.80 -5.44
C ALA A 106 -9.49 11.86 -4.76
N ALA A 107 -8.26 11.76 -5.30
CA ALA A 107 -7.18 10.98 -4.71
C ALA A 107 -6.80 11.51 -3.32
N LYS A 108 -6.68 12.83 -3.16
CA LYS A 108 -6.47 13.46 -1.86
C LYS A 108 -7.60 13.18 -0.88
N ALA A 109 -8.86 13.31 -1.30
CA ALA A 109 -10.01 13.01 -0.44
C ALA A 109 -10.02 11.54 0.02
N ALA A 110 -9.64 10.60 -0.86
CA ALA A 110 -9.50 9.20 -0.51
C ALA A 110 -8.37 8.97 0.52
N ALA A 111 -7.21 9.60 0.32
CA ALA A 111 -6.09 9.54 1.26
C ALA A 111 -6.47 10.10 2.64
N ASP A 112 -7.12 11.27 2.67
CA ASP A 112 -7.59 11.91 3.92
C ASP A 112 -8.61 11.01 4.63
N LYS A 113 -9.50 10.35 3.88
CA LYS A 113 -10.49 9.42 4.42
C LYS A 113 -9.82 8.20 5.09
N VAL A 114 -8.84 7.58 4.43
CA VAL A 114 -8.09 6.44 4.99
C VAL A 114 -7.27 6.88 6.21
N SER A 115 -6.58 8.02 6.12
CA SER A 115 -5.88 8.61 7.27
C SER A 115 -6.81 8.94 8.44
N GLY A 116 -8.08 9.24 8.16
CA GLY A 116 -9.14 9.44 9.16
C GLY A 116 -9.69 8.16 9.78
N GLY A 117 -9.09 6.99 9.51
CA GLY A 117 -9.48 5.71 10.09
C GLY A 117 -10.52 4.93 9.28
N TYR A 118 -10.74 5.29 8.02
CA TYR A 118 -11.61 4.49 7.16
C TYR A 118 -10.97 3.13 6.84
N ASN A 119 -11.64 2.06 7.26
CA ASN A 119 -11.24 0.70 6.93
C ASN A 119 -11.62 0.37 5.47
N ILE A 120 -10.61 0.11 4.65
CA ILE A 120 -10.80 -0.26 3.23
C ILE A 120 -11.22 -1.73 3.07
N PHE A 121 -11.05 -2.56 4.10
CA PHE A 121 -11.44 -3.96 4.14
C PHE A 121 -12.74 -4.14 4.92
N SER A 122 -13.76 -3.37 4.53
CA SER A 122 -15.14 -3.49 4.99
C SER A 122 -16.01 -4.07 3.88
N GLY A 123 -16.84 -5.04 4.24
CA GLY A 123 -17.73 -5.72 3.30
C GLY A 123 -18.92 -4.85 2.83
N PRO A 124 -19.71 -5.36 1.89
CA PRO A 124 -19.60 -6.71 1.32
C PRO A 124 -18.57 -6.78 0.18
N PHE A 125 -17.74 -7.83 0.16
CA PHE A 125 -16.96 -8.20 -1.03
C PHE A 125 -16.69 -9.71 -1.14
N LYS A 126 -16.41 -10.13 -2.37
CA LYS A 126 -16.16 -11.52 -2.76
C LYS A 126 -14.74 -11.69 -3.29
N ASP A 127 -14.29 -12.94 -3.32
CA ASP A 127 -13.11 -13.31 -4.09
C ASP A 127 -13.42 -13.36 -5.60
N ASN A 128 -12.38 -13.54 -6.41
CA ASN A 128 -12.48 -13.64 -7.86
C ASN A 128 -13.05 -14.98 -8.37
N ALA A 129 -13.40 -15.89 -7.47
CA ALA A 129 -14.15 -17.12 -7.74
C ALA A 129 -15.64 -16.99 -7.33
N GLY A 130 -16.05 -15.86 -6.75
CA GLY A 130 -17.41 -15.57 -6.32
C GLY A 130 -17.76 -16.01 -4.90
N ASN A 131 -16.79 -16.51 -4.11
CA ASN A 131 -17.00 -16.83 -2.71
C ASN A 131 -17.07 -15.55 -1.88
N VAL A 132 -17.99 -15.50 -0.92
CA VAL A 132 -18.10 -14.37 0.00
C VAL A 132 -16.90 -14.36 0.93
N ILE A 133 -16.21 -13.22 1.02
CA ILE A 133 -15.11 -13.01 1.98
C ILE A 133 -15.61 -12.23 3.20
N LEU A 134 -16.27 -11.10 2.96
CA LEU A 134 -16.93 -10.30 3.99
C LEU A 134 -18.37 -10.01 3.55
N SER A 135 -19.31 -10.25 4.45
CA SER A 135 -20.71 -9.87 4.31
C SER A 135 -20.90 -8.37 4.59
N ASP A 136 -22.10 -7.85 4.34
CA ASP A 136 -22.43 -6.46 4.65
C ASP A 136 -22.28 -6.18 6.16
N GLY A 137 -21.62 -5.07 6.50
CA GLY A 137 -21.32 -4.68 7.88
C GLY A 137 -20.14 -5.44 8.53
N GLU A 138 -19.56 -6.45 7.89
CA GLU A 138 -18.34 -7.10 8.38
C GLU A 138 -17.09 -6.31 7.97
N SER A 139 -16.00 -6.43 8.73
CA SER A 139 -14.74 -5.77 8.44
C SER A 139 -13.57 -6.59 8.97
N TYR A 140 -12.47 -6.60 8.23
CA TYR A 140 -11.22 -7.16 8.73
C TYR A 140 -10.53 -6.19 9.68
N HIS A 141 -10.00 -6.74 10.77
CA HIS A 141 -8.95 -6.11 11.55
C HIS A 141 -7.59 -6.70 11.14
N ASP A 142 -6.50 -6.12 11.62
CA ASP A 142 -5.13 -6.52 11.28
C ASP A 142 -4.89 -8.04 11.44
N GLY A 143 -5.42 -8.63 12.50
CA GLY A 143 -5.33 -10.08 12.72
C GLY A 143 -5.97 -10.91 11.60
N ASN A 144 -7.11 -10.46 11.04
CA ASN A 144 -7.71 -11.11 9.88
C ASN A 144 -6.85 -10.92 8.63
N LEU A 145 -6.36 -9.71 8.39
CA LEU A 145 -5.53 -9.43 7.22
C LEU A 145 -4.28 -10.31 7.19
N TRP A 146 -3.66 -10.54 8.35
CA TRP A 146 -2.50 -11.41 8.47
C TRP A 146 -2.82 -12.89 8.23
N ASN A 147 -3.91 -13.41 8.82
CA ASN A 147 -4.20 -14.84 8.82
C ASN A 147 -5.01 -15.31 7.60
N ASP A 148 -5.90 -14.45 7.11
CA ASP A 148 -6.99 -14.86 6.21
C ASP A 148 -6.77 -14.37 4.78
N MET A 149 -5.91 -13.36 4.55
CA MET A 149 -5.68 -12.78 3.22
C MET A 149 -4.83 -13.70 2.34
N ASN A 150 -5.48 -14.72 1.80
CA ASN A 150 -4.95 -15.63 0.81
C ASN A 150 -5.98 -15.88 -0.30
N TYR A 151 -6.51 -14.78 -0.84
CA TYR A 151 -7.47 -14.76 -1.94
C TYR A 151 -7.20 -13.52 -2.82
N TYR A 152 -7.76 -13.52 -4.03
CA TYR A 152 -7.87 -12.31 -4.85
C TYR A 152 -9.31 -11.84 -4.84
N VAL A 153 -9.54 -10.53 -4.70
CA VAL A 153 -10.90 -9.95 -4.72
C VAL A 153 -11.51 -9.99 -6.11
N GLU A 154 -12.84 -9.93 -6.18
CA GLU A 154 -13.61 -9.79 -7.42
C GLU A 154 -12.99 -8.72 -8.35
N GLY A 155 -12.87 -9.04 -9.64
CA GLY A 155 -12.25 -8.18 -10.65
C GLY A 155 -10.76 -8.43 -10.90
N VAL A 156 -10.05 -9.10 -9.99
CA VAL A 156 -8.66 -9.50 -10.22
C VAL A 156 -8.58 -10.72 -11.13
N ILE A 157 -7.87 -10.59 -12.25
CA ILE A 157 -7.59 -11.70 -13.17
C ILE A 157 -6.31 -12.40 -12.73
N GLY A 158 -6.43 -13.61 -12.20
CA GLY A 158 -5.27 -14.38 -11.77
C GLY A 158 -5.64 -15.54 -10.84
N LYS A 159 -4.63 -16.33 -10.47
CA LYS A 159 -4.71 -17.39 -9.45
C LYS A 159 -3.55 -17.24 -8.50
N ILE A 160 -3.78 -17.53 -7.22
CA ILE A 160 -2.71 -17.52 -6.23
C ILE A 160 -1.67 -18.59 -6.61
N PRO A 161 -0.38 -18.26 -6.64
CA PRO A 161 0.68 -19.24 -6.83
C PRO A 161 0.64 -20.31 -5.74
N GLY A 162 0.78 -21.58 -6.14
CA GLY A 162 0.86 -22.72 -5.23
C GLY A 162 2.29 -23.09 -4.87
#